data_AF-A0A382FJY2-F1
#
_entry.id   AF-A0A382FJY2-F1
#
_cell.length_a   1.000
_cell.length_b   1.000
_cell.length_c   1.000
_cell.angle_alpha   90.00
_cell.angle_beta   90.00
_cell.angle_gamma   90.00
#
_symmetry.space_group_name_H-M   'P 1'
#
loop_
_entity.id
_entity.type
_entity.pdbx_description
1 polymer ?
#
loop_
_entity_poly.entity_id
_entity_poly.type
_entity_poly.pdbx_seq_one_letter_code
_entity_poly.pdbx_strand_id
1 'polypeptide(L)' 'VSQGQDWFDVYRVAAGVCAIYEPGHFEEVISYLVSGRERATLIDTGMGIGDMKRLVSELTD' A
#
# COMPACT_ATOMS: atom_id res chain seq x y z
N VAL A 1 6.85 -6.84 1.49
CA VAL A 1 6.69 -7.13 0.04
C VAL A 1 7.80 -6.39 -0.70
N SER A 2 8.39 -6.93 -1.77
CA SER A 2 9.44 -6.19 -2.50
C SER A 2 8.82 -4.99 -3.21
N GLN A 3 9.36 -3.80 -2.98
CA GLN A 3 8.90 -2.53 -3.56
C GLN A 3 10.04 -1.49 -3.51
N GLY A 4 9.92 -0.39 -4.25
CA GLY A 4 11.03 0.55 -4.52
C GLY A 4 11.07 1.87 -3.71
N GLN A 5 10.34 2.00 -2.59
CA GLN A 5 10.17 3.24 -1.83
C GLN A 5 10.33 3.04 -0.31
N ASP A 6 11.32 3.68 0.30
CA ASP A 6 11.61 3.53 1.74
C ASP A 6 10.53 4.12 2.67
N TRP A 7 9.60 4.93 2.14
CA TRP A 7 8.54 5.57 2.93
C TRP A 7 7.47 4.59 3.42
N PHE A 8 7.26 3.48 2.71
CA PHE A 8 6.17 2.56 2.98
C PHE A 8 6.67 1.20 3.46
N ASP A 9 6.06 0.73 4.55
CA ASP A 9 6.14 -0.68 4.93
C ASP A 9 4.90 -1.41 4.41
N VAL A 10 5.11 -2.50 3.65
CA VAL A 10 4.02 -3.26 3.02
C VAL A 10 3.94 -4.69 3.55
N TYR A 11 2.81 -4.99 4.18
CA TYR A 11 2.51 -6.27 4.80
C TYR A 11 1.38 -6.98 4.07
N ARG A 12 1.56 -8.26 3.74
CA ARG A 12 0.44 -9.11 3.29
C ARG A 12 -0.28 -9.65 4.52
N VAL A 13 -1.51 -9.20 4.74
CA VAL A 13 -2.29 -9.52 5.95
C VAL A 13 -3.35 -10.61 5.71
N ALA A 14 -3.74 -10.82 4.46
CA ALA A 14 -4.57 -11.93 4.03
C ALA A 14 -4.32 -12.27 2.56
N ALA A 15 -4.94 -13.34 2.06
CA ALA A 15 -4.91 -13.66 0.63
C ALA A 15 -5.51 -12.49 -0.18
N GLY A 16 -4.72 -11.89 -1.05
CA GLY A 16 -5.13 -10.75 -1.87
C GLY A 16 -5.23 -9.41 -1.11
N VAL A 17 -4.80 -9.32 0.15
CA VAL A 17 -4.88 -8.07 0.94
C VAL A 17 -3.50 -7.67 1.44
N CYS A 18 -3.10 -6.45 1.08
CA CYS A 18 -1.90 -5.78 1.59
C CYS A 18 -2.30 -4.58 2.46
N ALA A 19 -1.66 -4.44 3.62
CA ALA A 19 -1.64 -3.21 4.40
C ALA A 19 -0.40 -2.41 4.00
N ILE A 20 -0.59 -1.11 3.76
CA ILE A 20 0.45 -0.15 3.39
C ILE A 20 0.55 0.85 4.54
N TYR A 21 1.64 0.76 5.29
CA TYR A 21 1.87 1.55 6.50
C TYR A 21 2.89 2.67 6.22
N GLU A 22 2.64 3.85 6.79
CA GLU A 22 3.56 5.01 6.76
C GLU A 22 4.27 5.18 8.12
N PRO A 23 5.37 4.43 8.40
CA PRO A 23 6.05 4.41 9.71
C PRO A 23 6.61 5.78 10.14
N GLY A 24 6.87 6.68 9.19
CA GLY A 24 7.37 8.02 9.49
C GLY A 24 6.31 9.01 9.97
N HIS A 25 5.02 8.65 9.91
CA HIS A 25 3.92 9.54 10.28
C HIS A 25 3.43 9.27 11.71
N PHE A 26 3.24 10.32 12.50
CA PHE A 26 2.83 10.22 13.92
C PHE A 26 1.50 9.48 14.12
N GLU A 27 0.55 9.66 13.20
CA GLU A 27 -0.78 9.01 13.27
C GLU A 27 -0.78 7.55 12.83
N GLU A 28 0.39 7.01 12.45
CA GLU A 28 0.54 5.62 12.06
C GLU A 28 -0.44 5.19 10.95
N VAL A 29 -0.52 6.00 9.89
CA VAL A 29 -1.53 5.86 8.82
C VAL A 29 -1.37 4.51 8.09
N ILE A 30 -2.50 3.83 7.88
CA ILE A 30 -2.57 2.55 7.16
C ILE A 30 -3.60 2.65 6.04
N SER A 31 -3.16 2.52 4.80
CA SER A 31 -4.01 2.27 3.63
C SER A 31 -4.07 0.77 3.32
N TYR A 32 -5.11 0.34 2.58
CA TYR A 32 -5.26 -1.07 2.21
C TYR A 32 -5.41 -1.26 0.70
N LEU A 33 -4.63 -2.18 0.15
CA LEU A 33 -4.77 -2.63 -1.23
C LEU A 33 -5.39 -4.04 -1.25
N VAL A 34 -6.55 -4.14 -1.89
CA VAL A 34 -7.31 -5.39 -2.03
C VAL A 34 -7.31 -5.81 -3.50
N SER A 35 -6.66 -6.92 -3.81
CA SER A 35 -6.60 -7.49 -5.15
C SER A 35 -7.69 -8.55 -5.34
N GLY A 36 -8.62 -8.27 -6.24
CA GLY A 36 -9.57 -9.24 -6.76
C GLY A 36 -9.01 -10.01 -7.95
N ARG A 37 -9.86 -10.80 -8.62
CA ARG A 37 -9.47 -11.61 -9.78
C ARG A 37 -9.19 -10.78 -11.04
N GLU A 38 -9.89 -9.66 -11.19
CA GLU A 38 -9.83 -8.81 -12.41
C GLU A 38 -9.35 -7.39 -12.12
N ARG A 39 -9.52 -6.91 -10.88
CA ARG A 39 -9.25 -5.54 -10.48
C ARG A 39 -8.76 -5.51 -9.04
N ALA A 40 -7.98 -4.49 -8.73
CA ALA A 40 -7.63 -4.15 -7.36
C ALA A 40 -8.36 -2.86 -6.93
N THR A 41 -8.51 -2.66 -5.63
CA THR A 41 -9.03 -1.43 -5.04
C THR A 41 -8.11 -0.99 -3.92
N LEU A 42 -7.72 0.29 -3.97
CA LEU A 42 -7.02 0.97 -2.89
C LEU A 42 -8.05 1.67 -2.00
N ILE A 43 -7.95 1.47 -0.70
CA ILE A 43 -8.74 2.16 0.33
C ILE A 43 -7.78 3.11 1.06
N ASP A 44 -8.11 4.40 1.02
CA ASP A 44 -7.26 5.52 1.47
C ASP A 44 -6.01 5.74 0.59
N THR A 45 -5.46 6.95 0.59
CA THR A 45 -4.22 7.30 -0.11
C THR A 45 -3.14 7.83 0.84
N GLY A 46 -3.44 7.85 2.13
CA GLY A 46 -2.53 8.30 3.16
C GLY A 46 -2.24 9.80 3.07
N MET A 47 -1.05 10.21 3.47
CA MET A 47 -0.71 11.63 3.64
C MET A 47 -0.06 12.29 2.40
N GLY A 48 0.17 11.51 1.34
CA GLY A 48 0.74 12.01 0.08
C GLY A 48 2.24 12.31 0.12
N ILE A 49 2.98 11.76 1.08
CA ILE A 49 4.44 11.92 1.20
C ILE A 49 5.18 10.98 0.24
N GLY A 50 4.85 9.69 0.24
CA GLY A 50 5.34 8.72 -0.73
C GLY A 50 4.48 8.68 -2.00
N ASP A 51 5.03 8.14 -3.09
CA ASP A 51 4.30 7.96 -4.36
C ASP A 51 3.39 6.73 -4.27
N MET A 52 2.19 6.92 -3.72
CA MET A 52 1.19 5.86 -3.56
C MET A 52 0.81 5.23 -4.91
N LYS A 53 0.75 6.03 -5.98
CA LYS A 53 0.38 5.52 -7.31
C LYS A 53 1.44 4.55 -7.82
N ARG A 54 2.72 4.94 -7.74
CA ARG A 54 3.84 4.07 -8.12
C ARG A 54 3.86 2.80 -7.27
N LEU A 55 3.69 2.92 -5.95
CA LEU A 55 3.68 1.75 -5.07
C LEU A 55 2.58 0.77 -5.48
N VAL A 56 1.34 1.25 -5.66
CA VAL A 56 0.22 0.39 -6.04
C VAL A 56 0.48 -0.26 -7.40
N SER A 57 1.03 0.47 -8.38
CA SER A 57 1.42 -0.11 -9.68
C SER A 57 2.53 -1.16 -9.59
N GLU A 58 3.43 -1.09 -8.59
CA GLU A 58 4.43 -2.15 -8.33
C GLU A 58 3.81 -3.39 -7.65
N LEU A 59 2.70 -3.21 -6.94
CA LEU A 59 2.00 -4.26 -6.17
C LEU A 59 0.88 -4.96 -6.94
N THR A 60 0.50 -4.44 -8.11
CA THR A 60 -0.57 -4.96 -8.97
C THR A 60 -0.06 -5.17 -10.40
N ASP A 61 -0.54 -6.21 -11.07
CA ASP A 61 -0.25 -6.49 -12.48
C ASP A 61 -0.91 -5.48 -13.45
#